data_AF-A0A225MAX7-F1
#
_entry.id   AF-A0A225MAX7-F1
#
_cell.length_a   1.000
_cell.length_b   1.000
_cell.length_c   1.000
_cell.angle_alpha   90.00
_cell.angle_beta   90.00
_cell.angle_gamma   90.00
#
_symmetry.space_group_name_H-M   'P 1'
#
loop_
_entity.id
_entity.type
_entity.pdbx_description
1 polymer ?
#
loop_
_entity_poly.entity_id
_entity_poly.type
_entity_poly.pdbx_seq_one_letter_code
_entity_poly.pdbx_strand_id
1 'polypeptide(L)' 'MVNTIRITVNGVEHTVAASSTLQDLLDTLRPEAEPGAPIASAVNGTHVARQARATLVLQDRDAITTFEPITGG' A
#
# COMPACT_ATOMS: atom_id res chain seq x y z
N MET A 1 -13.73 18.69 5.77
CA MET A 1 -14.20 17.30 5.67
C MET A 1 -13.12 16.52 4.95
N VAL A 2 -12.60 15.44 5.54
CA VAL A 2 -11.62 14.58 4.86
C VAL A 2 -12.42 13.62 3.99
N ASN A 3 -12.24 13.67 2.67
CA ASN A 3 -12.86 12.70 1.77
C ASN A 3 -12.15 11.36 1.93
N THR A 4 -12.89 10.27 2.10
CA THR A 4 -12.32 8.93 2.33
C THR A 4 -12.79 7.95 1.28
N ILE A 5 -11.94 6.95 1.02
CA ILE A 5 -12.18 5.85 0.09
C ILE A 5 -11.97 4.53 0.81
N ARG A 6 -12.64 3.48 0.32
CA ARG A 6 -12.45 2.12 0.82
C ARG A 6 -11.51 1.37 -0.10
N ILE A 7 -10.52 0.71 0.47
CA ILE A 7 -9.55 -0.11 -0.25
C ILE A 7 -9.48 -1.47 0.42
N THR A 8 -8.85 -2.44 -0.22
CA THR A 8 -8.55 -3.75 0.38
C THR A 8 -7.05 -3.95 0.42
N VAL A 9 -6.48 -4.29 1.57
CA VAL A 9 -5.06 -4.61 1.72
C VAL A 9 -4.94 -6.05 2.17
N ASN A 10 -4.30 -6.91 1.37
CA ASN A 10 -4.14 -8.35 1.67
C ASN A 10 -5.47 -9.05 2.02
N GLY A 11 -6.58 -8.61 1.41
CA GLY A 11 -7.92 -9.14 1.67
C GLY A 11 -8.68 -8.48 2.84
N VAL A 12 -8.07 -7.54 3.57
CA VAL A 12 -8.70 -6.78 4.67
C VAL A 12 -9.18 -5.42 4.17
N GLU A 13 -10.39 -5.02 4.51
CA GLU A 13 -10.91 -3.69 4.13
C GLU A 13 -10.31 -2.57 5.01
N HIS A 14 -9.83 -1.50 4.38
CA HIS A 14 -9.34 -0.30 5.04
C HIS A 14 -10.04 0.94 4.49
N THR A 15 -10.20 1.95 5.34
CA THR A 15 -10.66 3.28 4.93
C THR A 15 -9.50 4.26 5.03
N VAL A 16 -9.19 4.96 3.95
CA VAL A 16 -8.08 5.92 3.87
C VAL A 16 -8.55 7.24 3.26
N ALA A 17 -7.74 8.29 3.35
CA ALA A 17 -8.06 9.55 2.68
C ALA A 17 -8.01 9.35 1.15
N ALA A 18 -8.94 9.99 0.43
CA ALA A 18 -9.03 9.90 -1.04
C ALA A 18 -7.79 10.48 -1.76
N SER A 19 -6.98 11.28 -1.06
CA SER A 19 -5.71 11.81 -1.56
C SER A 19 -4.49 10.98 -1.14
N SER A 20 -4.69 9.86 -0.44
CA SER A 20 -3.58 9.02 0.01
C SER A 20 -2.92 8.33 -1.18
N THR A 21 -1.59 8.34 -1.17
CA THR A 21 -0.79 7.58 -2.12
C THR A 21 -0.56 6.17 -1.61
N LEU A 22 -0.08 5.28 -2.50
CA LEU A 22 0.37 3.95 -2.09
C LEU A 22 1.52 4.03 -1.08
N GLN A 23 2.40 5.04 -1.19
CA GLN A 23 3.48 5.23 -0.22
C GLN A 23 2.91 5.58 1.17
N ASP A 24 1.96 6.51 1.25
CA ASP A 24 1.32 6.89 2.52
C ASP A 24 0.64 5.68 3.18
N LEU A 25 -0.09 4.88 2.40
CA LEU A 25 -0.70 3.66 2.90
C LEU A 25 0.35 2.71 3.47
N LEU A 26 1.42 2.43 2.72
CA LEU A 26 2.47 1.52 3.19
C LEU A 26 3.16 2.03 4.45
N ASP A 27 3.32 3.34 4.60
CA ASP A 27 3.90 3.94 5.81
C ASP A 27 2.95 3.78 7.01
N THR A 28 1.63 3.87 6.82
CA THR A 28 0.65 3.58 7.89
C THR A 28 0.56 2.11 8.27
N LEU A 29 0.83 1.20 7.32
CA LEU A 29 0.83 -0.25 7.54
C LEU A 29 2.15 -0.77 8.13
N ARG A 30 3.15 0.09 8.31
CA ARG A 30 4.48 -0.23 8.85
C ARG A 30 4.71 0.17 10.33
N PRO A 31 3.78 -0.02 11.29
CA PRO A 31 4.10 0.33 12.68
C PRO A 31 5.17 -0.55 13.34
N GLU A 32 5.50 -1.74 12.80
CA GLU A 32 6.47 -2.67 13.42
C GLU A 32 7.58 -3.20 12.49
N ALA A 33 7.55 -2.87 11.19
CA ALA A 33 8.58 -3.31 10.25
C ALA A 33 9.74 -2.30 10.22
N GLU A 34 10.93 -2.76 10.63
CA GLU A 34 12.20 -2.02 10.61
C GLU A 34 12.29 -0.98 9.47
N PRO A 35 12.58 0.29 9.76
CA PRO A 35 12.73 1.32 8.74
C PRO A 35 13.80 0.93 7.74
N GLY A 36 13.37 0.57 6.52
CA GLY A 36 14.27 0.14 5.44
C GLY A 36 13.99 -1.25 4.89
N ALA A 37 13.17 -2.07 5.55
CA ALA A 37 12.81 -3.38 5.03
C ALA A 37 12.15 -3.24 3.62
N PRO A 38 12.63 -3.97 2.60
CA PRO A 38 12.01 -3.95 1.28
C PRO A 38 10.62 -4.57 1.38
N ILE A 39 9.58 -3.85 0.95
CA ILE A 39 8.23 -4.41 0.76
C ILE A 39 7.93 -4.30 -0.73
N ALA A 40 7.54 -5.41 -1.36
CA ALA A 40 6.95 -5.39 -2.70
C ALA A 40 5.45 -5.13 -2.57
N SER A 41 4.88 -4.44 -3.55
CA SER A 41 3.45 -4.14 -3.56
C SER A 41 2.85 -4.24 -4.96
N ALA A 42 1.58 -4.61 -5.01
CA ALA A 42 0.77 -4.61 -6.22
C ALA A 42 -0.56 -3.91 -5.94
N VAL A 43 -1.11 -3.24 -6.96
CA VAL A 43 -2.44 -2.63 -6.93
C VAL A 43 -3.25 -3.26 -8.05
N ASN A 44 -4.41 -3.82 -7.70
CA ASN A 44 -5.30 -4.54 -8.62
C ASN A 44 -4.57 -5.63 -9.42
N GLY A 45 -3.66 -6.36 -8.78
CA GLY A 45 -2.85 -7.41 -9.40
C GLY A 45 -1.65 -6.91 -10.23
N THR A 46 -1.47 -5.59 -10.37
CA THR A 46 -0.33 -5.01 -11.09
C THR A 46 0.76 -4.58 -10.12
N HIS A 47 1.97 -5.11 -10.28
CA HIS A 47 3.12 -4.73 -9.46
C HIS A 47 3.44 -3.24 -9.57
N VAL A 48 3.67 -2.59 -8.42
CA VAL A 48 4.04 -1.17 -8.33
C VAL A 48 5.47 -1.03 -7.80
N ALA A 49 6.35 -0.57 -8.68
CA ALA A 49 7.74 -0.27 -8.36
C ALA A 49 7.83 0.78 -7.24
N ARG A 50 8.84 0.65 -6.35
CA ARG A 50 9.05 1.53 -5.19
C ARG A 50 9.00 3.02 -5.55
N GLN A 51 9.63 3.40 -6.66
CA GLN A 51 9.71 4.81 -7.11
C GLN A 51 8.35 5.38 -7.54
N ALA A 52 7.40 4.54 -7.96
CA ALA A 52 6.07 4.98 -8.41
C ALA A 52 5.06 5.14 -7.28
N ARG A 53 5.36 4.66 -6.07
CA ARG A 53 4.39 4.59 -4.95
C ARG A 53 3.99 5.96 -4.43
N ALA A 54 4.93 6.90 -4.40
CA ALA A 54 4.70 8.27 -3.94
C ALA A 54 3.86 9.10 -4.93
N THR A 55 3.72 8.64 -6.17
CA THR A 55 2.92 9.32 -7.21
C THR A 55 1.62 8.59 -7.53
N LEU A 56 1.47 7.34 -7.09
CA LEU A 56 0.27 6.55 -7.31
C LEU A 56 -0.78 6.89 -6.25
N VAL A 57 -1.77 7.70 -6.63
CA VAL A 57 -2.92 8.03 -5.78
C VAL A 57 -3.93 6.88 -5.80
N LEU A 58 -4.30 6.39 -4.61
CA LEU A 58 -5.24 5.30 -4.44
C LEU A 58 -6.65 5.71 -4.86
N GLN A 59 -7.40 4.76 -5.38
CA GLN A 59 -8.79 4.93 -5.79
C GLN A 59 -9.74 4.06 -4.95
N ASP A 60 -11.01 4.44 -4.90
CA ASP A 60 -12.02 3.62 -4.24
C ASP A 60 -12.04 2.21 -4.85
N ARG A 61 -12.03 1.22 -3.97
CA ARG A 61 -12.00 -0.22 -4.21
C ARG A 61 -10.69 -0.77 -4.78
N ASP A 62 -9.60 -0.02 -4.69
CA ASP A 62 -8.29 -0.60 -5.00
C ASP A 62 -7.97 -1.79 -4.10
N ALA A 63 -7.47 -2.87 -4.71
CA ALA A 63 -6.97 -4.05 -4.04
C ALA A 63 -5.44 -4.03 -4.00
N ILE A 64 -4.88 -3.75 -2.83
CA ILE A 64 -3.45 -3.71 -2.57
C ILE A 64 -3.02 -5.08 -2.04
N THR A 65 -1.94 -5.60 -2.58
CA THR A 65 -1.24 -6.76 -2.00
C THR A 65 0.16 -6.33 -1.63
N THR A 66 0.59 -6.63 -0.41
CA THR A 66 1.96 -6.43 0.04
C THR A 66 2.63 -7.77 0.23
N PHE A 67 3.91 -7.83 -0.13
CA PHE A 67 4.73 -9.01 0.02
C PHE A 67 6.01 -8.62 0.75
N GLU A 68 6.31 -9.36 1.81
CA GLU A 68 7.64 -9.36 2.39
C GLU A 68 8.52 -10.26 1.50
N PRO A 69 9.72 -9.81 1.13
CA PRO A 69 10.66 -10.69 0.44
C PRO A 69 10.97 -11.86 1.34
N ILE A 70 10.69 -13.06 0.83
CA ILE A 70 11.05 -14.32 1.47
C ILE A 70 12.56 -14.50 1.21
N THR A 71 13.42 -13.73 1.90
CA THR A 71 14.86 -14.01 1.89
C THR A 71 15.12 -15.23 2.78
N GLY A 72 14.96 -16.42 2.20
CA GLY A 72 15.76 -17.57 2.57
C GLY A 72 17.10 -17.45 1.85
N GLY A 73 18.18 -17.24 2.62
CA GLY A 73 19.54 -17.45 2.14
C GLY A 73 19.85 -18.92 2.03
#